data_AF-A0A937JZ40-F1
#
_entry.id   AF-A0A937JZ40-F1
#
_cell.length_a   1.000
_cell.length_b   1.000
_cell.length_c   1.000
_cell.angle_alpha   90.00
_cell.angle_beta   90.00
_cell.angle_gamma   90.00
#
_symmetry.space_group_name_H-M   'P 1'
#
loop_
_entity.id
_entity.type
_entity.pdbx_description
1 polymer ?
#
loop_
_entity_poly.entity_id
_entity_poly.type
_entity_poly.pdbx_seq_one_letter_code
_entity_poly.pdbx_strand_id
1 'polypeptide(L)'
;MFNFVNMSRILLLFSFFTIGIIFTSQAQTDKKSSRGNSFEPYAENAKAGTSSVKQKRHSKKSKQSFRSRFRKDLETKKEEFYELMEANAKRNKKMAKEMKKPQYSDPSYFGHKKKPKKRKPGKRKLCKECGIVH
;
A
#
# COMPACT_ATOMS: atom_id res chain seq x y z
N MET A 1 47.59 -0.06 26.59
CA MET A 1 47.94 -1.07 25.57
C MET A 1 46.66 -1.79 25.16
N PHE A 2 46.01 -1.35 24.09
CA PHE A 2 44.80 -2.01 23.60
C PHE A 2 45.18 -3.36 23.00
N ASN A 3 44.49 -4.42 23.44
CA ASN A 3 44.78 -5.82 23.12
C ASN A 3 44.74 -6.07 21.61
N PHE A 4 45.92 -6.09 20.98
CA PHE A 4 46.13 -6.31 19.54
C PHE A 4 45.47 -7.60 19.04
N VAL A 5 45.37 -8.60 19.93
CA VAL A 5 44.72 -9.90 19.68
C VAL A 5 43.20 -9.79 19.49
N ASN A 6 42.55 -8.84 20.16
CA ASN A 6 41.11 -8.64 19.99
C ASN A 6 40.80 -7.86 18.71
N MET A 7 41.69 -6.96 18.30
CA MET A 7 41.52 -6.20 17.06
C MET A 7 41.66 -7.09 15.82
N SER A 8 42.59 -8.05 15.83
CA SER A 8 42.75 -9.01 14.71
C SER A 8 41.54 -9.96 14.58
N ARG A 9 40.96 -10.41 15.70
CA ARG A 9 39.73 -11.24 15.69
C ARG A 9 38.52 -10.48 15.17
N ILE A 10 38.38 -9.21 15.55
CA ILE A 10 37.29 -8.35 15.05
C ILE A 10 37.45 -8.11 13.55
N LEU A 11 38.67 -7.84 13.07
CA LEU A 11 38.95 -7.67 11.64
C LEU A 11 38.66 -8.93 10.82
N LEU A 12 38.97 -10.12 11.34
CA LEU A 12 38.61 -11.38 10.70
C LEU A 12 37.10 -11.56 10.60
N LEU A 13 36.34 -11.26 11.65
CA LEU A 13 34.88 -11.36 11.63
C LEU A 13 34.22 -10.40 10.62
N PHE A 14 34.75 -9.18 10.50
CA PHE A 14 34.30 -8.24 9.47
C PHE A 14 34.63 -8.72 8.05
N SER A 15 35.76 -9.39 7.83
CA SER A 15 36.12 -9.95 6.52
C SER A 15 35.16 -11.06 6.06
N PHE A 16 34.68 -11.92 6.97
CA PHE A 16 33.70 -12.95 6.61
C PHE A 16 32.32 -12.34 6.31
N PHE A 17 31.95 -11.26 7.00
CA PHE A 17 30.66 -10.60 6.80
C PHE A 17 30.57 -9.88 5.45
N THR A 18 31.66 -9.28 4.96
CA THR A 18 31.67 -8.60 3.66
C THR A 18 31.66 -9.57 2.47
N ILE A 19 32.29 -10.74 2.59
CA ILE A 19 32.28 -11.77 1.54
C ILE A 19 30.89 -12.40 1.36
N GLY A 20 30.12 -12.56 2.45
CA GLY A 20 28.77 -13.12 2.40
C GLY A 20 27.74 -12.26 1.64
N ILE A 21 27.91 -10.94 1.63
CA ILE A 21 26.97 -10.01 0.96
C ILE A 21 27.16 -10.01 -0.57
N ILE A 22 28.36 -10.32 -1.06
CA ILE A 22 28.66 -10.28 -2.50
C ILE A 22 28.01 -11.48 -3.24
N PHE A 23 27.87 -12.64 -2.58
CA PHE A 23 27.33 -13.85 -3.21
C PHE A 23 25.79 -13.87 -3.39
N THR A 24 25.03 -13.00 -2.72
CA THR A 24 23.56 -12.99 -2.84
C THR A 24 23.02 -12.17 -4.02
N SER A 25 23.88 -11.57 -4.84
CA SER A 25 23.47 -10.62 -5.90
C SER A 25 23.31 -11.23 -7.31
N GLN A 26 23.41 -12.56 -7.47
CA GLN A 26 23.44 -13.24 -8.79
C GLN A 26 22.33 -14.30 -8.99
N ALA A 27 21.14 -14.11 -8.41
CA ALA A 27 20.04 -15.08 -8.52
C ALA A 27 18.89 -14.66 -9.48
N GLN A 28 19.12 -13.73 -10.41
CA GLN A 28 18.13 -13.37 -11.43
C GLN A 28 18.78 -13.05 -12.79
N THR A 29 19.28 -14.07 -13.48
CA THR A 29 19.46 -14.00 -14.93
C THR A 29 18.79 -15.19 -15.60
N ASP A 30 18.04 -14.87 -16.66
CA ASP A 30 17.45 -15.74 -17.68
C ASP A 30 16.14 -16.49 -17.39
N LYS A 31 15.03 -15.75 -17.53
CA LYS A 31 13.96 -16.16 -18.46
C LYS A 31 13.56 -14.97 -19.34
N LYS A 32 14.10 -14.94 -20.56
CA LYS A 32 13.62 -14.08 -21.65
C LYS A 32 12.28 -14.63 -22.16
N SER A 33 11.20 -14.41 -21.41
CA SER A 33 9.85 -14.56 -21.98
C SER A 33 9.57 -13.31 -22.81
N SER A 34 9.34 -13.50 -24.11
CA SER A 34 8.78 -12.48 -24.99
C SER A 34 7.57 -11.84 -24.31
N ARG A 35 7.74 -10.65 -23.75
CA ARG A 35 6.63 -9.84 -23.26
C ARG A 35 5.92 -9.32 -24.50
N GLY A 36 4.82 -9.98 -24.84
CA GLY A 36 3.80 -9.39 -25.70
C GLY A 36 3.49 -7.99 -25.19
N ASN A 37 3.39 -7.04 -26.11
CA ASN A 37 3.10 -5.65 -25.81
C ASN A 37 1.88 -5.60 -24.87
N SER A 38 1.98 -4.86 -23.78
CA SER A 38 0.95 -4.70 -22.74
C SER A 38 -0.23 -3.85 -23.22
N PHE A 39 -0.81 -4.24 -24.35
CA PHE A 39 -2.07 -3.77 -24.87
C PHE A 39 -2.79 -4.97 -25.50
N GLU A 40 -3.26 -5.85 -24.65
CA GLU A 40 -4.21 -6.88 -25.03
C GLU A 40 -5.56 -6.43 -24.43
N PRO A 41 -6.49 -5.87 -25.23
CA PRO A 41 -7.81 -5.55 -24.72
C PRO A 41 -8.50 -6.88 -24.39
N TYR A 42 -8.85 -7.03 -23.13
CA TYR A 42 -9.57 -8.16 -22.56
C TYR A 42 -10.74 -8.57 -23.45
N ALA A 43 -10.63 -9.74 -24.10
CA ALA A 43 -11.70 -10.35 -24.87
C ALA A 43 -12.65 -11.08 -23.91
N GLU A 44 -13.51 -10.33 -23.23
CA GLU A 44 -14.62 -10.92 -22.49
C GLU A 44 -15.86 -11.02 -23.38
N ASN A 45 -16.29 -12.27 -23.59
CA ASN A 45 -17.66 -12.68 -23.92
C ASN A 45 -18.14 -12.46 -25.36
N ALA A 46 -17.56 -13.25 -26.28
CA ALA A 46 -18.27 -13.73 -27.44
C ALA A 46 -19.33 -14.78 -27.01
N LYS A 47 -20.53 -14.36 -26.59
CA LYS A 47 -21.75 -15.16 -26.72
C LYS A 47 -22.95 -14.31 -27.13
N ALA A 48 -23.61 -14.81 -28.17
CA ALA A 48 -24.58 -14.18 -29.03
C ALA A 48 -25.85 -13.70 -28.34
N GLY A 49 -26.23 -12.45 -28.61
CA GLY A 49 -27.59 -11.95 -28.53
C GLY A 49 -27.86 -11.15 -29.80
N THR A 50 -28.50 -11.78 -30.79
CA THR A 50 -28.97 -11.15 -32.03
C THR A 50 -30.03 -10.11 -31.68
N SER A 51 -29.63 -8.84 -31.61
CA SER A 51 -30.54 -7.71 -31.62
C SER A 51 -30.29 -6.90 -32.89
N SER A 52 -31.35 -6.67 -33.66
CA SER A 52 -31.35 -5.93 -34.91
C SER A 52 -31.04 -4.46 -34.67
N VAL A 53 -29.75 -4.11 -34.70
CA VAL A 53 -29.30 -2.73 -34.56
C VAL A 53 -29.59 -1.97 -35.86
N LYS A 54 -30.63 -1.12 -35.83
CA LYS A 54 -30.86 -0.07 -36.84
C LYS A 54 -29.55 0.68 -37.09
N GLN A 55 -29.04 0.60 -38.32
CA GLN A 55 -27.85 1.34 -38.76
C GLN A 55 -28.11 2.85 -38.60
N LYS A 56 -27.58 3.43 -37.52
CA LYS A 56 -27.55 4.89 -37.35
C LYS A 56 -26.58 5.45 -38.39
N ARG A 57 -27.09 6.34 -39.24
CA ARG A 57 -26.29 7.11 -40.19
C ARG A 57 -25.10 7.74 -39.43
N HIS A 58 -23.89 7.29 -39.72
CA HIS A 58 -22.68 7.88 -39.17
C HIS A 58 -22.59 9.31 -39.71
N SER A 59 -22.92 10.29 -38.86
CA SER A 59 -22.62 11.68 -39.16
C SER A 59 -21.12 11.80 -39.36
N LYS A 60 -20.71 12.49 -40.43
CA LYS A 60 -19.29 12.76 -40.73
C LYS A 60 -18.74 13.66 -39.61
N LYS A 61 -18.25 13.06 -38.52
CA LYS A 61 -17.46 13.78 -37.51
C LYS A 61 -16.23 14.31 -38.25
N SER A 62 -16.13 15.64 -38.34
CA SER A 62 -14.95 16.32 -38.86
C SER A 62 -13.72 15.74 -38.16
N LYS A 63 -12.74 15.28 -38.95
CA LYS A 63 -11.47 14.75 -38.41
C LYS A 63 -10.76 15.88 -37.68
N GLN A 64 -10.94 15.97 -36.36
CA GLN A 64 -10.13 16.85 -35.52
C GLN A 64 -8.66 16.52 -35.75
N SER A 65 -7.84 17.56 -35.88
CA SER A 65 -6.40 17.41 -36.06
C SER A 65 -5.79 16.64 -34.89
N PHE A 66 -4.74 15.88 -35.16
CA PHE A 66 -4.01 15.13 -34.13
C PHE A 66 -3.61 16.04 -32.95
N ARG A 67 -3.14 17.26 -33.25
CA ARG A 67 -2.80 18.29 -32.25
C ARG A 67 -3.98 18.66 -31.34
N SER A 68 -5.19 18.81 -31.89
CA SER A 68 -6.38 19.14 -31.08
C SER A 68 -6.74 17.99 -30.13
N ARG A 69 -6.67 16.74 -30.61
CA ARG A 69 -6.91 15.55 -29.77
C ARG A 69 -5.85 15.41 -28.68
N PHE A 70 -4.58 15.60 -29.03
CA PHE A 70 -3.47 15.51 -28.09
C PHE A 70 -3.57 16.55 -26.97
N ARG A 71 -3.93 17.80 -27.29
CA ARG A 71 -4.14 18.83 -26.26
C ARG A 71 -5.27 18.46 -25.30
N LYS A 72 -6.40 17.98 -25.85
CA LYS A 72 -7.55 17.56 -25.04
C LYS A 72 -7.21 16.39 -24.12
N ASP A 73 -6.53 15.38 -24.65
CA ASP A 73 -6.06 14.22 -23.86
C ASP A 73 -5.10 14.65 -22.74
N LEU A 74 -4.18 15.58 -23.03
CA LEU A 74 -3.25 16.11 -22.04
C LEU A 74 -3.96 16.91 -20.94
N GLU A 75 -5.00 17.65 -21.28
CA GLU A 75 -5.81 18.40 -20.32
C GLU A 75 -6.61 17.46 -19.41
N THR A 76 -7.27 16.45 -19.98
CA THR A 76 -7.97 15.41 -19.20
C THR A 76 -7.02 14.67 -18.26
N LYS A 77 -5.82 14.29 -18.72
CA LYS A 77 -4.81 13.64 -17.85
C LYS A 77 -4.31 14.52 -16.72
N LYS A 78 -4.23 15.84 -16.94
CA LYS A 78 -3.90 16.80 -15.88
C LYS A 78 -5.00 16.85 -14.83
N GLU A 79 -6.25 16.93 -15.25
CA GLU A 79 -7.41 16.92 -14.36
C GLU A 79 -7.44 15.63 -13.52
N GLU A 80 -7.34 14.47 -14.17
CA GLU A 80 -7.27 13.16 -13.50
C GLU A 80 -6.12 13.10 -12.47
N PHE A 81 -4.95 13.64 -12.82
CA PHE A 81 -3.81 13.70 -11.90
C PHE A 81 -4.14 14.52 -10.64
N TYR A 82 -4.73 15.71 -10.80
CA TYR A 82 -5.08 16.54 -9.65
C TYR A 82 -6.17 15.91 -8.78
N GLU A 83 -7.17 15.27 -9.39
CA GLU A 83 -8.21 14.53 -8.67
C GLU A 83 -7.61 13.39 -7.84
N LEU A 84 -6.69 12.61 -8.40
CA LEU A 84 -5.98 11.55 -7.69
C LEU A 84 -5.13 12.10 -6.54
N MET A 85 -4.42 13.21 -6.76
CA MET A 85 -3.63 13.87 -5.73
C MET A 85 -4.51 14.35 -4.57
N GLU A 86 -5.66 14.97 -4.86
CA GLU A 86 -6.60 15.42 -3.84
C GLU A 86 -7.23 14.25 -3.08
N ALA A 87 -7.65 13.20 -3.80
CA ALA A 87 -8.20 11.98 -3.20
C ALA A 87 -7.18 11.30 -2.26
N ASN A 88 -5.92 11.20 -2.68
CA ASN A 88 -4.83 10.67 -1.87
C ASN A 88 -4.57 11.53 -0.63
N ALA A 89 -4.54 12.86 -0.78
CA ALA A 89 -4.39 13.77 0.36
C ALA A 89 -5.53 13.60 1.38
N LYS A 90 -6.78 13.51 0.91
CA LYS A 90 -7.96 13.24 1.76
C LYS A 90 -7.86 11.89 2.47
N ARG A 91 -7.46 10.83 1.75
CA ARG A 91 -7.29 9.47 2.30
C ARG A 91 -6.20 9.46 3.37
N ASN A 92 -5.04 10.03 3.08
CA ASN A 92 -3.91 10.11 4.01
C ASN A 92 -4.27 10.89 5.27
N LYS A 93 -5.04 11.99 5.15
CA LYS A 93 -5.54 12.75 6.31
C LYS A 93 -6.50 11.93 7.17
N LYS A 94 -7.37 11.10 6.57
CA LYS A 94 -8.27 10.21 7.31
C LYS A 94 -7.47 9.12 8.04
N MET A 95 -6.57 8.43 7.34
CA MET A 95 -5.70 7.41 7.93
C MET A 95 -4.86 7.98 9.07
N ALA A 96 -4.25 9.17 8.89
CA ALA A 96 -3.49 9.82 9.95
C ALA A 96 -4.34 10.16 11.19
N LYS A 97 -5.62 10.53 11.02
CA LYS A 97 -6.54 10.76 12.14
C LYS A 97 -6.90 9.45 12.85
N GLU A 98 -7.08 8.37 12.12
CA GLU A 98 -7.39 7.04 12.68
C GLU A 98 -6.17 6.47 13.43
N MET A 99 -4.97 6.59 12.86
CA MET A 99 -3.71 6.19 13.51
C MET A 99 -3.42 6.99 14.78
N LYS A 100 -3.84 8.26 14.83
CA LYS A 100 -3.74 9.09 16.04
C LYS A 100 -4.71 8.68 17.14
N LYS A 101 -5.80 7.98 16.81
CA LYS A 101 -6.69 7.46 17.84
C LYS A 101 -5.96 6.28 18.51
N PRO A 102 -5.74 6.31 19.83
CA PRO A 102 -5.22 5.12 20.51
C PRO A 102 -6.20 3.98 20.26
N GLN A 103 -5.68 2.80 19.88
CA GLN A 103 -6.48 1.60 19.61
C GLN A 103 -7.35 1.18 20.82
N TYR A 104 -7.01 1.71 22.00
CA TYR A 104 -7.78 1.58 23.22
C TYR A 104 -7.63 2.90 24.01
N SER A 105 -8.63 3.77 23.90
CA SER A 105 -8.61 5.10 24.52
C SER A 105 -8.77 5.09 26.05
N ASP A 106 -9.25 3.99 26.64
CA ASP A 106 -9.39 3.84 28.10
C ASP A 106 -8.66 2.55 28.57
N PRO A 107 -7.54 2.68 29.30
CA PRO A 107 -6.87 1.58 30.02
C PRO A 107 -7.81 0.74 30.88
N SER A 108 -8.91 1.32 31.35
CA SER A 108 -9.91 0.64 32.16
C SER A 108 -10.76 -0.36 31.35
N TYR A 109 -10.75 -0.31 30.01
CA TYR A 109 -11.64 -1.09 29.15
C TYR A 109 -10.97 -2.31 28.48
N PHE A 110 -9.63 -2.42 28.47
CA PHE A 110 -8.94 -3.52 27.80
C PHE A 110 -9.38 -4.88 28.36
N GLY A 111 -10.11 -5.66 27.56
CA GLY A 111 -10.60 -6.99 27.92
C GLY A 111 -11.91 -7.03 28.71
N HIS A 112 -12.56 -5.89 28.96
CA HIS A 112 -13.80 -5.83 29.73
C HIS A 112 -15.02 -5.55 28.87
N LYS A 113 -16.02 -6.45 28.90
CA LYS A 113 -17.33 -6.16 28.26
C LYS A 113 -18.07 -5.00 28.95
N LYS A 114 -17.79 -4.78 30.24
CA LYS A 114 -18.37 -3.70 31.05
C LYS A 114 -17.28 -3.03 31.89
N LYS A 115 -17.27 -1.69 31.92
CA LYS A 115 -16.29 -0.91 32.68
C LYS A 115 -16.20 -1.38 34.14
N PRO A 116 -15.00 -1.73 34.64
CA PRO A 116 -14.81 -2.11 36.04
C PRO A 116 -15.23 -1.01 37.02
N LYS A 117 -15.75 -1.43 38.19
CA LYS A 117 -16.18 -0.49 39.24
C LYS A 117 -14.96 0.15 39.91
N LYS A 118 -14.79 1.47 39.75
CA LYS A 118 -13.76 2.26 40.45
C LYS A 118 -14.01 2.24 41.97
N ARG A 119 -13.01 1.83 42.76
CA ARG A 119 -13.11 1.73 44.23
C ARG A 119 -12.22 2.76 44.94
N LYS A 120 -12.52 3.04 46.21
CA LYS A 120 -11.68 3.89 47.08
C LYS A 120 -10.29 3.24 47.30
N PRO A 121 -9.23 4.02 47.55
CA PRO A 121 -7.92 3.50 47.92
C PRO A 121 -8.05 2.54 49.12
N GLY A 122 -7.34 1.41 49.08
CA GLY A 122 -7.41 0.34 50.08
C GLY A 122 -8.52 -0.71 49.86
N LYS A 123 -9.50 -0.45 48.98
CA LYS A 123 -10.60 -1.41 48.67
C LYS A 123 -10.59 -1.93 47.23
N ARG A 124 -9.53 -1.64 46.48
CA ARG A 124 -9.37 -2.06 45.08
C ARG A 124 -9.24 -3.58 44.98
N LYS A 125 -9.80 -4.18 43.92
CA LYS A 125 -9.75 -5.64 43.72
C LYS A 125 -9.15 -5.97 42.34
N LEU A 126 -8.46 -7.11 42.26
CA LEU A 126 -7.95 -7.65 41.02
C LEU A 126 -9.12 -8.03 40.10
N CYS A 127 -9.13 -7.56 38.85
CA CYS A 127 -10.10 -7.99 37.87
C CYS A 127 -9.71 -9.33 37.27
N LYS A 128 -10.68 -10.24 37.15
CA LYS A 128 -10.46 -11.56 36.54
C LYS A 128 -10.27 -11.52 35.02
N GLU A 129 -10.80 -10.49 34.35
CA GLU A 129 -10.76 -10.42 32.87
C GLU A 129 -9.49 -9.72 32.37
N CYS A 130 -9.05 -8.61 32.99
CA CYS A 130 -7.83 -7.89 32.58
C CYS A 130 -6.59 -8.14 33.45
N GLY A 131 -6.72 -8.78 34.61
CA GLY A 131 -5.59 -9.02 35.53
C GLY A 131 -5.02 -7.76 36.21
N ILE A 132 -5.69 -6.60 36.11
CA ILE A 132 -5.28 -5.33 36.74
C ILE A 132 -6.19 -5.02 37.95
N VAL A 133 -5.68 -4.27 38.91
CA VAL A 133 -6.40 -3.84 40.13
C VAL A 133 -7.20 -2.55 39.88
N HIS A 134 -8.54 -2.62 40.00
CA HIS A 134 -9.48 -1.48 39.85
C HIS A 134 -10.09 -1.00 41.18
#